data_AF-A0A2V9I300-F1
#
_entry.id   AF-A0A2V9I300-F1
#
_cell.length_a   1.000
_cell.length_b   1.000
_cell.length_c   1.000
_cell.angle_alpha   90.00
_cell.angle_beta   90.00
_cell.angle_gamma   90.00
#
_symmetry.space_group_name_H-M   'P 1'
#
loop_
_entity.id
_entity.type
_entity.pdbx_description
1 polymer ?
#
loop_
_entity_poly.entity_id
_entity_poly.type
_entity_poly.pdbx_seq_one_letter_code
_entity_poly.pdbx_strand_id
1 'polypeptide(L)'
;MTIGRAILQGFAIARRTRSAVWVLLLVNLGLAAWAASPIYGGILSFTGHSLMSQILASGFSTDWLTDFSFNNKGIFDHYAGIILWFGLVSLPVNAILAGGVLARFRTPEQKYSLGDFFRNAGRYATRMLWLMVIGLVCYWIVFRVLNKGLGDLTEKWTRDWLDDRPVFWVQLGAGLLLLVALGFVNVVIDYARVRVVMDDTTGAVQAFLGSLGFA
;
A
#
# COMPACT_ATOMS: atom_id res chain seq x y z
N MET A 1 -31.97 -8.29 5.95
CA MET A 1 -31.28 -8.72 4.70
C MET A 1 -30.35 -9.87 5.04
N THR A 2 -30.42 -11.01 4.36
CA THR A 2 -29.49 -12.14 4.56
C THR A 2 -28.12 -11.79 3.98
N ILE A 3 -27.05 -11.94 4.76
CA ILE A 3 -25.65 -11.58 4.45
C ILE A 3 -25.24 -12.01 3.02
N GLY A 4 -25.64 -13.21 2.58
CA GLY A 4 -25.32 -13.72 1.24
C GLY A 4 -25.89 -12.90 0.07
N ARG A 5 -27.07 -12.27 0.22
CA ARG A 5 -27.66 -11.42 -0.83
C ARG A 5 -26.95 -10.07 -0.94
N ALA A 6 -26.45 -9.53 0.17
CA ALA A 6 -25.65 -8.31 0.19
C ALA A 6 -24.29 -8.51 -0.51
N ILE A 7 -23.64 -9.67 -0.28
CA ILE A 7 -22.38 -10.03 -0.95
C ILE A 7 -22.60 -10.17 -2.47
N LEU A 8 -23.64 -10.91 -2.90
CA LEU A 8 -23.96 -11.09 -4.32
C LEU A 8 -24.33 -9.77 -5.01
N GLN A 9 -25.06 -8.88 -4.35
CA GLN A 9 -25.34 -7.54 -4.87
C GLN A 9 -24.07 -6.70 -4.98
N GLY A 10 -23.17 -6.76 -3.99
CA GLY A 10 -21.87 -6.10 -4.06
C GLY A 10 -21.04 -6.56 -5.27
N PHE A 11 -20.96 -7.86 -5.52
CA PHE A 11 -20.29 -8.42 -6.71
C PHE A 11 -20.93 -8.01 -8.02
N ALA A 12 -22.27 -7.99 -8.09
CA ALA A 12 -23.00 -7.56 -9.28
C ALA A 12 -22.76 -6.08 -9.61
N ILE A 13 -22.72 -5.21 -8.60
CA ILE A 13 -22.41 -3.78 -8.75
C ILE A 13 -20.94 -3.61 -9.18
N ALA A 14 -20.00 -4.31 -8.54
CA ALA A 14 -18.57 -4.25 -8.90
C ALA A 14 -18.32 -4.64 -10.37
N ARG A 15 -19.04 -5.65 -10.89
CA ARG A 15 -18.94 -6.09 -12.29
C ARG A 15 -19.46 -5.05 -13.28
N ARG A 16 -20.45 -4.23 -12.89
CA ARG A 16 -20.97 -3.11 -13.68
C ARG A 16 -20.00 -1.92 -13.73
N THR A 17 -19.11 -1.80 -12.75
CA THR A 17 -18.12 -0.70 -12.64
C THR A 17 -16.78 -1.02 -13.32
N ARG A 18 -16.75 -1.88 -14.35
CA ARG A 18 -15.53 -2.36 -15.02
C ARG A 18 -14.60 -1.24 -15.51
N SER A 19 -15.15 -0.08 -15.89
CA SER A 19 -14.34 1.06 -16.34
C SER A 19 -13.56 1.76 -15.22
N ALA A 20 -14.00 1.68 -13.95
CA ALA A 20 -13.21 2.19 -12.82
C ALA A 20 -11.97 1.32 -12.58
N VAL A 21 -12.10 0.00 -12.76
CA VAL A 21 -10.98 -0.95 -12.66
C VAL A 21 -9.92 -0.63 -13.72
N TRP A 22 -10.33 -0.32 -14.95
CA TRP A 22 -9.40 0.08 -16.00
C TRP A 22 -8.68 1.40 -15.71
N VAL A 23 -9.36 2.40 -15.12
CA VAL A 23 -8.69 3.65 -14.71
C VAL A 23 -7.68 3.39 -13.61
N LEU A 24 -8.04 2.62 -12.58
CA LEU A 24 -7.10 2.22 -11.51
C LEU A 24 -5.89 1.48 -12.08
N LEU A 25 -6.13 0.54 -13.00
CA LEU A 25 -5.07 -0.24 -13.63
C LEU A 25 -4.16 0.66 -14.45
N LEU A 26 -4.71 1.52 -15.33
CA LEU A 26 -3.91 2.38 -16.20
C LEU A 26 -3.10 3.41 -15.41
N VAL A 27 -3.68 3.99 -14.36
CA VAL A 27 -2.94 4.95 -13.51
C VAL A 27 -1.84 4.24 -12.72
N ASN A 28 -2.10 3.09 -12.12
CA ASN A 28 -1.06 2.33 -11.40
C ASN A 28 0.00 1.78 -12.35
N LEU A 29 -0.37 1.35 -13.55
CA LEU A 29 0.57 0.90 -14.58
C LEU A 29 1.46 2.06 -15.05
N GLY A 30 0.88 3.25 -15.24
CA GLY A 30 1.63 4.47 -15.56
C GLY A 30 2.64 4.84 -14.46
N LEU A 31 2.21 4.80 -13.19
CA LEU A 31 3.11 5.03 -12.06
C LEU A 31 4.22 3.97 -11.98
N ALA A 32 3.89 2.69 -12.17
CA ALA A 32 4.86 1.61 -12.16
C ALA A 32 5.86 1.73 -13.32
N ALA A 33 5.40 2.05 -14.53
CA ALA A 33 6.27 2.30 -15.68
C ALA A 33 7.19 3.50 -15.44
N TRP A 34 6.67 4.57 -14.82
CA TRP A 34 7.48 5.73 -14.49
C TRP A 34 8.54 5.42 -13.43
N ALA A 35 8.19 4.66 -12.40
CA ALA A 35 9.13 4.18 -11.38
C ALA A 35 10.19 3.21 -11.95
N ALA A 36 9.80 2.38 -12.92
CA ALA A 36 10.69 1.43 -13.57
C ALA A 36 11.68 2.10 -14.54
N SER A 37 11.36 3.27 -15.09
CA SER A 37 12.20 3.99 -16.05
C SER A 37 13.64 4.25 -15.57
N PRO A 38 13.89 4.86 -14.39
CA PRO A 38 15.26 5.08 -13.91
C PRO A 38 16.00 3.77 -13.61
N ILE A 39 15.29 2.72 -13.17
CA ILE A 39 15.87 1.40 -12.91
C ILE A 39 16.32 0.76 -14.22
N TYR A 40 15.44 0.78 -15.22
CA TYR A 40 15.71 0.26 -16.56
C TYR A 40 16.87 1.01 -17.25
N GLY A 41 16.90 2.34 -17.14
CA GLY A 41 17.99 3.16 -17.66
C GLY A 41 19.34 2.85 -17.01
N GLY A 42 19.36 2.63 -15.68
CA GLY A 42 20.58 2.25 -14.96
C GLY A 42 21.09 0.84 -15.28
N ILE A 43 20.19 -0.10 -15.60
CA ILE A 43 20.58 -1.44 -16.06
C ILE A 43 21.15 -1.35 -17.48
N LEU A 44 20.49 -0.63 -18.39
CA LEU A 44 20.93 -0.50 -19.79
C LEU A 44 22.27 0.20 -19.95
N SER A 45 22.59 1.19 -19.13
CA SER A 45 23.90 1.85 -19.20
C SER A 45 25.05 0.91 -18.83
N PHE A 46 24.78 -0.12 -18.03
CA PHE A 46 25.75 -1.14 -17.63
C PHE A 46 25.82 -2.32 -18.62
N THR A 47 24.67 -2.77 -19.14
CA THR A 47 24.59 -3.93 -20.04
C THR A 47 24.71 -3.58 -21.53
N GLY A 48 24.47 -2.32 -21.91
CA GLY A 48 24.38 -1.88 -23.30
C GLY A 48 25.69 -1.95 -24.10
N HIS A 49 26.83 -2.06 -23.41
CA HIS A 49 28.15 -2.18 -24.03
C HIS A 49 28.77 -3.59 -23.91
N SER A 50 28.02 -4.58 -23.42
CA SER A 50 28.56 -5.92 -23.10
C SER A 50 27.72 -7.06 -23.69
N LEU A 51 28.38 -8.18 -24.00
CA LEU A 51 27.76 -9.49 -24.32
C LEU A 51 26.70 -9.93 -23.29
N MET A 52 26.78 -9.36 -22.10
CA MET A 52 25.83 -9.54 -21.01
C MET A 52 24.38 -9.21 -21.41
N SER A 53 24.13 -8.26 -22.31
CA SER A 53 22.78 -7.96 -22.83
C SER A 53 22.15 -9.18 -23.52
N GLN A 54 22.94 -9.93 -24.28
CA GLN A 54 22.52 -11.15 -24.98
C GLN A 54 22.25 -12.31 -24.00
N ILE A 55 23.02 -12.37 -22.91
CA ILE A 55 22.83 -13.34 -21.84
C ILE A 55 21.52 -13.05 -21.09
N LEU A 56 21.27 -11.79 -20.69
CA LEU A 56 20.00 -11.41 -20.05
C LEU A 56 18.77 -11.62 -20.95
N ALA A 57 18.91 -11.48 -22.27
CA ALA A 57 17.82 -11.73 -23.21
C ALA A 57 17.45 -13.22 -23.32
N SER A 58 18.40 -14.12 -23.05
CA SER A 58 18.17 -15.57 -23.07
C SER A 58 17.78 -16.14 -21.70
N GLY A 59 18.04 -15.42 -20.61
CA GLY A 59 17.57 -15.78 -19.27
C GLY A 59 18.20 -14.93 -18.18
N PHE A 60 17.67 -15.05 -16.96
CA PHE A 60 18.26 -14.39 -15.80
C PHE A 60 19.52 -15.13 -15.35
N SER A 61 20.68 -14.46 -15.39
CA SER A 61 21.95 -15.01 -14.89
C SER A 61 22.30 -14.45 -13.51
N THR A 62 22.69 -15.34 -12.60
CA THR A 62 23.17 -14.97 -11.26
C THR A 62 24.49 -14.23 -11.31
N ASP A 63 25.35 -14.57 -12.27
CA ASP A 63 26.69 -13.99 -12.44
C ASP A 63 26.62 -12.50 -12.80
N TRP A 64 25.65 -12.12 -13.64
CA TRP A 64 25.37 -10.72 -13.92
C TRP A 64 24.96 -9.95 -12.66
N LEU A 65 24.07 -10.53 -11.84
CA LEU A 65 23.57 -9.87 -10.64
C LEU A 65 24.70 -9.64 -9.63
N THR A 66 25.58 -10.63 -9.45
CA THR A 66 26.74 -10.49 -8.56
C THR A 66 27.71 -9.43 -9.09
N ASP A 67 28.07 -9.47 -10.36
CA ASP A 67 28.99 -8.47 -10.95
C ASP A 67 28.41 -7.07 -10.88
N PHE A 68 27.12 -6.92 -11.18
CA PHE A 68 26.41 -5.65 -11.08
C PHE A 68 26.38 -5.11 -9.64
N SER A 69 26.15 -5.98 -8.65
CA SER A 69 26.13 -5.66 -7.23
C SER A 69 27.51 -5.26 -6.69
N PHE A 70 28.55 -6.01 -7.04
CA PHE A 70 29.92 -5.75 -6.55
C PHE A 70 30.53 -4.52 -7.20
N ASN A 71 30.25 -4.30 -8.49
CA ASN A 71 30.81 -3.17 -9.23
C ASN A 71 30.10 -1.84 -8.93
N ASN A 72 28.85 -1.88 -8.47
CA ASN A 72 28.08 -0.70 -8.07
C ASN A 72 27.72 -0.75 -6.58
N LYS A 73 28.70 -0.46 -5.72
CA LYS A 73 28.46 -0.36 -4.27
C LYS A 73 27.36 0.68 -3.98
N GLY A 74 26.30 0.25 -3.29
CA GLY A 74 25.16 1.11 -2.94
C GLY A 74 24.03 1.17 -3.99
N ILE A 75 24.09 0.36 -5.05
CA ILE A 75 23.03 0.33 -6.07
C ILE A 75 21.68 -0.13 -5.49
N PHE A 76 21.70 -1.09 -4.56
CA PHE A 76 20.49 -1.54 -3.87
C PHE A 76 19.90 -0.45 -2.99
N ASP A 77 20.72 0.34 -2.30
CA ASP A 77 20.25 1.46 -1.48
C ASP A 77 19.64 2.57 -2.34
N HIS A 78 20.26 2.86 -3.49
CA HIS A 78 19.75 3.83 -4.44
C HIS A 78 18.39 3.40 -5.01
N TYR A 79 18.28 2.16 -5.48
CA TYR A 79 17.01 1.63 -5.99
C TYR A 79 15.95 1.47 -4.89
N ALA A 80 16.33 1.05 -3.68
CA ALA A 80 15.43 1.03 -2.53
C ALA A 80 14.90 2.44 -2.23
N GLY A 81 15.74 3.47 -2.31
CA GLY A 81 15.34 4.87 -2.18
C GLY A 81 14.35 5.32 -3.26
N ILE A 82 14.58 4.94 -4.52
CA ILE A 82 13.66 5.20 -5.64
C ILE A 82 12.32 4.52 -5.39
N ILE A 83 12.33 3.22 -5.08
CA ILE A 83 11.11 2.44 -4.80
C ILE A 83 10.34 3.06 -3.63
N LEU A 84 11.03 3.48 -2.56
CA LEU A 84 10.43 4.13 -1.41
C LEU A 84 9.76 5.45 -1.80
N TRP A 85 10.45 6.31 -2.54
CA TRP A 85 9.89 7.59 -3.02
C TRP A 85 8.66 7.39 -3.90
N PHE A 86 8.72 6.49 -4.88
CA PHE A 86 7.58 6.19 -5.75
C PHE A 86 6.44 5.53 -4.98
N GLY A 87 6.75 4.67 -4.02
CA GLY A 87 5.78 4.11 -3.07
C GLY A 87 5.07 5.22 -2.31
N LEU A 88 5.81 6.18 -1.76
CA LEU A 88 5.27 7.30 -1.01
C LEU A 88 4.39 8.23 -1.86
N VAL A 89 4.75 8.46 -3.13
CA VAL A 89 3.93 9.21 -4.10
C VAL A 89 2.69 8.43 -4.52
N SER A 90 2.77 7.10 -4.60
CA SER A 90 1.62 6.26 -4.96
C SER A 90 0.52 6.27 -3.91
N LEU A 91 0.85 6.51 -2.62
CA LEU A 91 -0.12 6.57 -1.52
C LEU A 91 -1.18 7.65 -1.72
N PRO A 92 -0.86 8.94 -1.91
CA PRO A 92 -1.86 9.98 -2.13
C PRO A 92 -2.62 9.76 -3.44
N VAL A 93 -1.96 9.28 -4.49
CA VAL A 93 -2.64 8.99 -5.77
C VAL A 93 -3.69 7.90 -5.59
N ASN A 94 -3.34 6.78 -4.94
CA ASN A 94 -4.28 5.71 -4.67
C ASN A 94 -5.39 6.14 -3.70
N ALA A 95 -5.08 6.97 -2.70
CA ALA A 95 -6.09 7.54 -1.80
C ALA A 95 -7.11 8.36 -2.59
N ILE A 96 -6.67 9.30 -3.44
CA ILE A 96 -7.56 10.14 -4.26
C ILE A 96 -8.41 9.28 -5.21
N LEU A 97 -7.79 8.30 -5.88
CA LEU A 97 -8.49 7.39 -6.78
C LEU A 97 -9.53 6.54 -6.05
N ALA A 98 -9.24 6.08 -4.83
CA ALA A 98 -10.19 5.35 -4.01
C ALA A 98 -11.44 6.21 -3.73
N GLY A 99 -11.28 7.51 -3.46
CA GLY A 99 -12.39 8.45 -3.30
C GLY A 99 -13.30 8.54 -4.54
N GLY A 100 -12.71 8.58 -5.75
CA GLY A 100 -13.46 8.58 -7.00
C GLY A 100 -14.21 7.27 -7.27
N VAL A 101 -13.61 6.13 -6.91
CA VAL A 101 -14.24 4.80 -7.05
C VAL A 101 -15.42 4.66 -6.10
N LEU A 102 -15.22 5.03 -4.83
CA LEU A 102 -16.23 4.99 -3.79
C LEU A 102 -17.42 5.92 -4.09
N ALA A 103 -17.17 7.13 -4.58
CA ALA A 103 -18.23 8.06 -5.02
C ALA A 103 -19.09 7.47 -6.16
N ARG A 104 -18.52 6.63 -7.03
CA ARG A 104 -19.27 5.96 -8.11
C ARG A 104 -20.17 4.84 -7.60
N PHE A 105 -19.80 4.16 -6.51
CA PHE A 105 -20.66 3.15 -5.89
C PHE A 105 -21.95 3.75 -5.30
N ARG A 106 -21.97 5.06 -5.03
CA ARG A 106 -23.15 5.77 -4.51
C ARG A 106 -24.20 6.09 -5.57
N THR A 107 -23.81 6.19 -6.84
CA THR A 107 -24.73 6.57 -7.94
C THR A 107 -24.60 5.60 -9.12
N PRO A 108 -25.12 4.36 -9.01
CA PRO A 108 -24.93 3.31 -10.02
C PRO A 108 -25.67 3.56 -11.35
N GLU A 109 -26.54 4.58 -11.45
CA GLU A 109 -27.42 4.81 -12.60
C GLU A 109 -26.90 5.81 -13.66
N GLN A 110 -25.82 6.56 -13.38
CA GLN A 110 -25.31 7.55 -14.35
C GLN A 110 -24.31 6.97 -15.36
N LYS A 111 -24.37 7.46 -16.61
CA LYS A 111 -23.45 7.10 -17.70
C LYS A 111 -22.01 7.47 -17.33
N TYR A 112 -21.07 6.59 -17.66
CA TYR A 112 -19.65 6.76 -17.31
C TYR A 112 -19.00 7.89 -18.11
N SER A 113 -18.49 8.92 -17.42
CA SER A 113 -17.62 9.96 -17.97
C SER A 113 -16.34 10.05 -17.15
N LEU A 114 -15.18 10.03 -17.81
CA LEU A 114 -13.87 10.23 -17.17
C LEU A 114 -13.81 11.60 -16.46
N GLY A 115 -14.45 12.63 -17.03
CA GLY A 115 -14.52 13.96 -16.44
C GLY A 115 -15.30 14.00 -15.12
N ASP A 116 -16.37 13.21 -15.01
CA ASP A 116 -17.15 13.11 -13.76
C ASP A 116 -16.40 12.30 -12.69
N PHE A 117 -15.61 11.30 -13.10
CA PHE A 117 -14.75 10.54 -12.19
C PHE A 117 -13.66 11.42 -11.57
N PHE A 118 -12.93 12.19 -12.38
CA PHE A 118 -11.89 13.10 -11.86
C PHE A 118 -12.49 14.27 -11.07
N ARG A 119 -13.67 14.78 -11.45
CA ARG A 119 -14.38 15.82 -10.68
C ARG A 119 -14.82 15.32 -9.31
N ASN A 120 -15.36 14.11 -9.23
CA ASN A 120 -15.76 13.48 -7.96
C ASN A 120 -14.54 13.04 -7.13
N ALA A 121 -13.50 12.51 -7.77
CA ALA A 121 -12.23 12.19 -7.11
C ALA A 121 -11.60 13.44 -6.50
N GLY A 122 -11.59 14.57 -7.22
CA GLY A 122 -11.11 15.86 -6.71
C GLY A 122 -11.93 16.42 -5.55
N ARG A 123 -13.27 16.23 -5.57
CA ARG A 123 -14.15 16.71 -4.49
C ARG A 123 -13.90 16.01 -3.16
N TYR A 124 -13.61 14.71 -3.18
CA TYR A 124 -13.31 13.93 -1.98
C TYR A 124 -11.81 13.76 -1.72
N ALA A 125 -10.94 14.22 -2.64
CA ALA A 125 -9.48 14.10 -2.56
C ALA A 125 -8.93 14.57 -1.22
N THR A 126 -9.29 15.78 -0.78
CA THR A 126 -8.76 16.36 0.46
C THR A 126 -9.16 15.56 1.69
N ARG A 127 -10.39 15.04 1.75
CA ARG A 127 -10.87 14.21 2.87
C ARG A 127 -10.15 12.86 2.91
N MET A 128 -9.95 12.27 1.74
CA MET A 128 -9.27 10.99 1.58
C MET A 128 -7.76 11.10 1.86
N LEU A 129 -7.14 12.23 1.53
CA LEU A 129 -5.77 12.58 1.92
C LEU A 129 -5.64 12.75 3.44
N TRP A 130 -6.59 13.41 4.10
CA TRP A 130 -6.59 13.50 5.57
C TRP A 130 -6.76 12.13 6.23
N LEU A 131 -7.63 11.27 5.71
CA LEU A 131 -7.75 9.87 6.17
C LEU A 131 -6.45 9.08 5.96
N MET A 132 -5.76 9.28 4.82
CA MET A 132 -4.45 8.68 4.58
C MET A 132 -3.44 9.12 5.63
N VAL A 133 -3.38 10.42 5.95
CA VAL A 133 -2.47 10.97 6.98
C VAL A 133 -2.81 10.39 8.35
N ILE A 134 -4.09 10.34 8.74
CA ILE A 134 -4.51 9.72 10.00
C ILE A 134 -4.08 8.25 10.05
N GLY A 135 -4.30 7.50 8.96
CA GLY A 135 -3.85 6.12 8.86
C GLY A 135 -2.34 5.97 9.00
N LEU A 136 -1.56 6.85 8.34
CA LEU A 136 -0.10 6.86 8.44
C LEU A 136 0.37 7.13 9.88
N VAL A 137 -0.27 8.06 10.57
CA VAL A 137 -0.02 8.35 11.99
C VAL A 137 -0.35 7.14 12.85
N CYS A 138 -1.48 6.47 12.61
CA CYS A 138 -1.84 5.24 13.34
C CYS A 138 -0.81 4.13 13.12
N TYR A 139 -0.38 3.90 11.87
CA TYR A 139 0.68 2.93 11.57
C TYR A 139 1.99 3.29 12.26
N TRP A 140 2.37 4.58 12.26
CA TRP A 140 3.56 5.05 12.94
C TRP A 140 3.48 4.84 14.46
N ILE A 141 2.32 5.10 15.08
CA ILE A 141 2.09 4.86 16.51
C ILE A 141 2.20 3.36 16.81
N VAL A 142 1.52 2.50 16.06
CA VAL A 142 1.58 1.05 16.26
C VAL A 142 3.00 0.54 16.11
N PHE A 143 3.70 0.94 15.05
CA PHE A 143 5.08 0.54 14.81
C PHE A 143 6.01 1.02 15.94
N ARG A 144 5.86 2.26 16.42
CA ARG A 144 6.68 2.82 17.50
C ARG A 144 6.39 2.12 18.83
N VAL A 145 5.12 1.92 19.18
CA VAL A 145 4.71 1.28 20.43
C VAL A 145 5.14 -0.18 20.45
N LEU A 146 4.97 -0.91 19.35
CA LEU A 146 5.35 -2.32 19.28
C LEU A 146 6.86 -2.51 19.17
N ASN A 147 7.57 -1.79 18.28
CA ASN A 147 9.02 -1.99 18.18
C ASN A 147 9.79 -1.57 19.43
N LYS A 148 9.41 -0.45 20.06
CA LYS A 148 10.07 -0.03 21.31
C LYS A 148 9.57 -0.85 22.49
N GLY A 149 8.26 -1.03 22.62
CA GLY A 149 7.65 -1.74 23.74
C GLY A 149 8.01 -3.22 23.76
N LEU A 150 7.81 -3.93 22.64
CA LEU A 150 8.16 -5.35 22.55
C LEU A 150 9.67 -5.54 22.52
N GLY A 151 10.44 -4.68 21.84
CA GLY A 151 11.90 -4.73 21.83
C GLY A 151 12.48 -4.72 23.25
N ASP A 152 12.12 -3.72 24.05
CA ASP A 152 12.60 -3.58 25.43
C ASP A 152 12.13 -4.71 26.35
N LEU A 153 10.92 -5.24 26.14
CA LEU A 153 10.38 -6.38 26.89
C LEU A 153 11.10 -7.68 26.54
N THR A 154 11.34 -7.91 25.25
CA THR A 154 12.07 -9.09 24.76
C THR A 154 13.53 -9.05 25.17
N GLU A 155 14.20 -7.90 25.13
CA GLU A 155 15.59 -7.77 25.56
C GLU A 155 15.73 -7.98 27.07
N LYS A 156 14.80 -7.48 27.89
CA LYS A 156 14.79 -7.71 29.34
C LYS A 156 14.54 -9.17 29.72
N TRP A 157 13.68 -9.88 29.00
CA TRP A 157 13.37 -11.28 29.28
C TRP A 157 14.43 -12.24 28.76
N THR A 158 15.15 -11.84 27.71
CA THR A 158 16.11 -12.72 27.03
C THR A 158 17.55 -12.49 27.50
N ARG A 159 17.83 -11.41 28.23
CA ARG A 159 19.18 -11.05 28.71
C ARG A 159 19.87 -12.15 29.56
N ASP A 160 19.10 -13.04 30.18
CA ASP A 160 19.62 -14.12 31.02
C ASP A 160 19.64 -15.50 30.33
N TRP A 161 19.19 -15.59 29.07
CA TRP A 161 19.00 -16.87 28.38
C TRP A 161 20.20 -17.15 27.45
N LEU A 162 21.01 -18.16 27.79
CA LEU A 162 22.22 -18.54 27.04
C LEU A 162 21.96 -19.29 25.72
N ASP A 163 20.70 -19.52 25.35
CA ASP A 163 20.31 -20.43 24.26
C ASP A 163 19.58 -19.65 23.14
N ASP A 164 20.05 -19.76 21.89
CA ASP A 164 19.57 -18.95 20.75
C ASP A 164 18.14 -19.31 20.28
N ARG A 165 17.69 -20.54 20.54
CA ARG A 165 16.40 -21.08 20.07
C ARG A 165 15.17 -20.37 20.66
N PRO A 166 15.07 -20.14 21.98
CA PRO A 166 13.94 -19.41 22.56
C PRO A 166 13.88 -17.94 22.15
N VAL A 167 15.04 -17.30 21.93
CA VAL A 167 15.12 -15.91 21.43
C VAL A 167 14.37 -15.77 20.09
N PHE A 168 14.62 -16.72 19.18
CA PHE A 168 13.95 -16.75 17.88
C PHE A 168 12.43 -16.82 17.98
N TRP A 169 11.88 -17.70 18.84
CA TRP A 169 10.42 -17.84 18.99
C TRP A 169 9.77 -16.60 19.60
N VAL A 170 10.45 -15.95 20.56
CA VAL A 170 10.00 -14.71 21.17
C VAL A 170 9.98 -13.58 20.14
N GLN A 171 11.03 -13.46 19.32
CA GLN A 171 11.11 -12.47 18.25
C GLN A 171 10.10 -12.73 17.13
N LEU A 172 9.87 -14.00 16.78
CA LEU A 172 8.83 -14.41 15.84
C LEU A 172 7.43 -14.06 16.37
N GLY A 173 7.15 -14.30 17.64
CA GLY A 173 5.90 -13.95 18.30
C GLY A 173 5.65 -12.44 18.30
N ALA A 174 6.68 -11.64 18.61
CA ALA A 174 6.61 -10.19 18.53
C ALA A 174 6.35 -9.70 17.09
N GLY A 175 7.01 -10.29 16.09
CA GLY A 175 6.77 -10.02 14.68
C GLY A 175 5.35 -10.39 14.22
N LEU A 176 4.84 -11.53 14.68
CA LEU A 176 3.46 -11.95 14.40
C LEU A 176 2.44 -10.98 15.00
N LEU A 177 2.65 -10.56 16.25
CA LEU A 177 1.80 -9.59 16.93
C LEU A 177 1.79 -8.25 16.19
N LEU A 178 2.94 -7.80 15.69
CA LEU A 178 3.04 -6.63 14.83
C LEU A 178 2.18 -6.77 13.57
N LEU A 179 2.27 -7.89 12.86
CA LEU A 179 1.45 -8.13 11.67
C LEU A 179 -0.05 -8.10 11.98
N VAL A 180 -0.47 -8.70 13.09
CA VAL A 180 -1.87 -8.68 13.55
C VAL A 180 -2.33 -7.26 13.86
N ALA A 181 -1.53 -6.48 14.59
CA ALA A 181 -1.85 -5.10 14.93
C ALA A 181 -1.95 -4.20 13.67
N LEU A 182 -1.04 -4.38 12.72
CA LEU A 182 -1.09 -3.68 11.43
C LEU A 182 -2.34 -4.07 10.63
N GLY A 183 -2.70 -5.35 10.62
CA GLY A 183 -3.92 -5.85 9.99
C GLY A 183 -5.18 -5.22 10.59
N PHE A 184 -5.25 -5.11 11.91
CA PHE A 184 -6.37 -4.45 12.59
C PHE A 184 -6.50 -2.97 12.19
N VAL A 185 -5.39 -2.22 12.18
CA VAL A 185 -5.39 -0.81 11.73
C VAL A 185 -5.86 -0.70 10.27
N ASN A 186 -5.44 -1.63 9.41
CA ASN A 186 -5.85 -1.67 8.01
C ASN A 186 -7.38 -1.79 7.88
N VAL A 187 -7.98 -2.72 8.61
CA VAL A 187 -9.43 -2.92 8.64
C VAL A 187 -10.17 -1.67 9.15
N VAL A 188 -9.69 -1.04 10.22
CA VAL A 188 -10.30 0.19 10.78
C VAL A 188 -10.28 1.32 9.74
N ILE A 189 -9.14 1.52 9.07
CA ILE A 189 -8.99 2.55 8.03
C ILE A 189 -9.94 2.26 6.86
N ASP A 190 -10.06 1.01 6.43
CA ASP A 190 -10.95 0.64 5.32
C ASP A 190 -12.41 0.91 5.67
N TYR A 191 -12.85 0.59 6.89
CA TYR A 191 -14.18 0.95 7.38
C TYR A 191 -14.39 2.47 7.45
N ALA A 192 -13.40 3.23 7.92
CA ALA A 192 -13.47 4.69 7.97
C ALA A 192 -13.63 5.31 6.57
N ARG A 193 -12.94 4.78 5.55
CA ARG A 193 -13.08 5.21 4.15
C ARG A 193 -14.50 5.00 3.63
N VAL A 194 -15.09 3.83 3.91
CA VAL A 194 -16.47 3.53 3.51
C VAL A 194 -17.44 4.53 4.15
N ARG A 195 -17.27 4.82 5.44
CA ARG A 195 -18.16 5.74 6.17
C ARG A 195 -18.08 7.19 5.69
N VAL A 196 -16.87 7.71 5.43
CA VAL A 196 -16.70 9.09 4.89
C VAL A 196 -17.44 9.27 3.56
N VAL A 197 -17.55 8.21 2.77
CA VAL A 197 -18.22 8.24 1.46
C VAL A 197 -19.73 8.13 1.60
N MET A 198 -20.22 7.34 2.56
CA MET A 198 -21.66 7.17 2.76
C MET A 198 -22.31 8.38 3.43
N ASP A 199 -21.68 8.95 4.45
CA ASP A 199 -22.37 9.93 5.31
C ASP A 199 -22.25 11.40 4.84
N ASP A 200 -21.44 11.71 3.82
CA ASP A 200 -21.20 13.04 3.20
C ASP A 200 -20.82 14.22 4.14
N THR A 201 -21.04 14.08 5.46
CA THR A 201 -21.16 15.16 6.46
C THR A 201 -20.25 14.96 7.67
N THR A 202 -19.86 13.74 8.02
CA THR A 202 -18.93 13.48 9.14
C THR A 202 -17.48 13.76 8.73
N GLY A 203 -16.80 14.65 9.45
CA GLY A 203 -15.38 14.95 9.22
C GLY A 203 -14.51 13.68 9.31
N ALA A 204 -13.35 13.67 8.63
CA ALA A 204 -12.46 12.50 8.56
C ALA A 204 -12.13 11.90 9.94
N VAL A 205 -12.02 12.75 10.97
CA VAL A 205 -11.77 12.37 12.36
C VAL A 205 -13.00 11.72 13.02
N GLN A 206 -14.21 12.24 12.75
CA GLN A 206 -15.45 11.64 13.26
C GLN A 206 -15.73 10.27 12.64
N ALA A 207 -15.46 10.12 11.34
CA ALA A 207 -15.60 8.82 10.69
C ALA A 207 -14.58 7.79 11.21
N PHE A 208 -13.35 8.22 11.51
CA PHE A 208 -12.35 7.38 12.14
C PHE A 208 -12.73 6.99 13.57
N LEU A 209 -13.14 7.95 14.41
CA LEU A 209 -13.59 7.68 15.78
C LEU A 209 -14.84 6.80 15.84
N GLY A 210 -15.79 6.99 14.92
CA GLY A 210 -16.96 6.13 14.85
C GLY A 210 -16.64 4.72 14.31
N SER A 211 -15.62 4.56 13.46
CA SER A 211 -15.17 3.22 13.01
C SER A 211 -14.50 2.42 14.14
N LEU A 212 -13.84 3.08 15.08
CA LEU A 212 -13.28 2.43 16.27
C LEU A 212 -14.35 1.86 17.21
N GLY A 213 -15.56 2.44 17.20
CA GLY A 213 -16.69 1.97 18.00
C GLY A 213 -17.60 0.96 17.29
N PHE A 214 -17.37 0.64 16.01
CA PHE A 214 -18.31 -0.11 15.15
C PHE A 214 -19.76 0.42 15.22
N ALA A 215 -19.94 1.75 15.37
CA ALA A 215 -21.26 2.39 15.52
C ALA A 215 -21.40 3.56 14.53
#